data_AF-A0A450W4T5-F1
#
_entry.id   AF-A0A450W4T5-F1
#
_cell.length_a   1.000
_cell.length_b   1.000
_cell.length_c   1.000
_cell.angle_alpha   90.00
_cell.angle_beta   90.00
_cell.angle_gamma   90.00
#
_symmetry.space_group_name_H-M   'P 1'
#
loop_
_entity.id
_entity.type
_entity.pdbx_description
1 polymer ?
#
loop_
_entity_poly.entity_id
_entity_poly.type
_entity_poly.pdbx_seq_one_letter_code
_entity_poly.pdbx_strand_id
1 'polypeptide(L)' 'MAAYKVQRREEGTQDWIDVGTAIETELTLSGQPSGKQFVFRVVAINKAGEGEPSNGVLAVL' A
#
# COMPACT_ATOMS: atom_id res chain seq x y z
N MET A 1 16.54 5.32 9.69
CA MET A 1 15.90 5.19 8.37
C MET A 1 14.41 5.05 8.62
N ALA A 2 13.63 5.91 7.99
CA ALA A 2 12.20 5.77 7.89
C ALA A 2 11.87 5.35 6.45
N ALA A 3 10.81 4.58 6.28
CA ALA A 3 10.33 4.15 4.98
C ALA A 3 8.80 4.05 5.00
N TYR A 4 8.20 3.95 3.84
CA TYR A 4 6.77 3.79 3.63
C TYR A 4 6.53 2.49 2.90
N LYS A 5 5.73 1.61 3.48
CA LYS A 5 5.27 0.38 2.83
C LYS A 5 3.88 0.59 2.27
N VAL A 6 3.68 0.25 1.01
CA VAL A 6 2.37 0.30 0.35
C VAL A 6 1.79 -1.10 0.37
N GLN A 7 0.54 -1.19 0.84
CA GLN A 7 -0.24 -2.42 0.82
C GLN A 7 -1.48 -2.21 -0.03
N ARG A 8 -1.96 -3.29 -0.65
CA ARG A 8 -3.25 -3.31 -1.35
C ARG A 8 -4.10 -4.49 -0.90
N ARG A 9 -5.41 -4.37 -1.08
CA ARG A 9 -6.35 -5.50 -1.04
C ARG A 9 -7.37 -5.37 -2.16
N GLU A 10 -7.94 -6.47 -2.60
CA GLU A 10 -9.11 -6.43 -3.50
C GLU A 10 -10.32 -5.87 -2.73
N GLU A 11 -11.16 -5.09 -3.40
CA GLU A 11 -12.38 -4.61 -2.78
C GLU A 11 -13.26 -5.78 -2.34
N GLY A 12 -13.73 -5.75 -1.09
CA GLY A 12 -14.51 -6.82 -0.49
C GLY A 12 -13.70 -7.91 0.22
N THR A 13 -12.36 -7.95 0.08
CA THR A 13 -11.51 -8.89 0.84
C THR A 13 -10.94 -8.23 2.10
N GLN A 14 -10.37 -9.02 3.01
CA GLN A 14 -9.72 -8.51 4.23
C GLN A 14 -8.19 -8.61 4.17
N ASP A 15 -7.66 -9.37 3.20
CA ASP A 15 -6.25 -9.67 3.07
C ASP A 15 -5.48 -8.52 2.40
N TRP A 16 -4.55 -7.94 3.15
CA TRP A 16 -3.62 -6.93 2.66
C TRP A 16 -2.35 -7.61 2.15
N ILE A 17 -1.89 -7.17 0.98
CA ILE A 17 -0.70 -7.66 0.31
C ILE A 17 0.28 -6.51 0.17
N ASP A 18 1.53 -6.73 0.58
CA ASP A 18 2.62 -5.78 0.40
C ASP A 18 2.98 -5.67 -1.09
N VAL A 19 2.94 -4.46 -1.64
CA VAL A 19 3.17 -4.22 -3.08
C VAL A 19 4.39 -3.35 -3.37
N GLY A 20 4.95 -2.72 -2.36
CA GLY A 20 6.25 -2.08 -2.47
C GLY A 20 6.60 -1.26 -1.24
N THR A 21 7.84 -0.76 -1.24
CA THR A 21 8.39 0.06 -0.17
C THR A 21 9.17 1.21 -0.79
N ALA A 22 9.00 2.42 -0.25
CA ALA A 22 9.71 3.62 -0.66
C ALA A 22 10.37 4.30 0.53
N ILE A 23 11.52 4.93 0.30
CA ILE A 23 12.14 5.82 1.30
C ILE A 23 11.56 7.23 1.18
N GLU A 24 11.22 7.62 -0.05
CA GLU A 24 10.53 8.88 -0.37
C GLU A 24 9.02 8.74 -0.29
N THR A 25 8.29 9.84 -0.45
CA THR A 25 6.82 9.89 -0.40
C THR A 25 6.18 9.59 -1.76
N GLU A 26 6.90 8.90 -2.65
CA GLU A 26 6.44 8.51 -3.98
C GLU A 26 6.86 7.06 -4.29
N LEU A 27 5.95 6.32 -4.93
CA LEU A 27 6.20 4.96 -5.40
C LEU A 27 5.33 4.67 -6.63
N THR A 28 5.94 4.15 -7.69
CA THR A 28 5.22 3.67 -8.88
C THR A 28 5.05 2.16 -8.83
N LEU A 29 3.80 1.69 -8.86
CA LEU A 29 3.47 0.26 -8.93
C LEU A 29 3.16 -0.14 -10.38
N SER A 30 4.00 -1.02 -10.93
CA SER A 30 3.82 -1.56 -12.29
C SER A 30 3.15 -2.93 -12.28
N GLY A 31 2.54 -3.32 -13.41
CA GLY A 31 1.99 -4.67 -13.59
C GLY A 31 0.75 -4.98 -12.74
N GLN A 32 -0.03 -3.97 -12.36
CA GLN A 32 -1.29 -4.19 -11.66
C GLN A 32 -2.34 -4.77 -12.63
N PRO A 33 -3.16 -5.74 -12.18
CA PRO A 33 -4.22 -6.30 -13.01
C PRO A 33 -5.30 -5.25 -13.29
N SER A 34 -5.68 -5.09 -14.56
CA SER A 34 -6.70 -4.14 -15.01
C SER A 34 -8.12 -4.62 -14.71
N GLY A 35 -9.05 -3.67 -14.60
CA GLY A 35 -10.48 -3.97 -14.40
C GLY A 35 -10.84 -4.52 -13.01
N LYS A 36 -9.89 -4.52 -12.07
CA LYS A 36 -10.12 -4.84 -10.66
C LYS A 36 -10.07 -3.58 -9.81
N GLN A 37 -10.89 -3.57 -8.76
CA GLN A 37 -10.90 -2.51 -7.76
C GLN A 37 -9.99 -2.90 -6.60
N PHE A 38 -9.03 -2.05 -6.28
CA PHE A 38 -8.12 -2.25 -5.16
C PHE A 38 -8.23 -1.12 -4.16
N VAL A 39 -8.14 -1.47 -2.88
CA VAL A 39 -7.92 -0.48 -1.82
C VAL A 39 -6.44 -0.48 -1.51
N PHE A 40 -5.81 0.70 -1.59
CA PHE A 40 -4.42 0.92 -1.23
C PHE A 40 -4.32 1.62 0.12
N ARG A 41 -3.31 1.29 0.91
CA ARG A 41 -2.95 2.02 2.14
C ARG A 41 -1.44 2.09 2.29
N VAL A 42 -0.97 3.04 3.09
CA VAL A 42 0.44 3.24 3.40
C VAL A 42 0.68 2.96 4.88
N VAL A 43 1.77 2.25 5.19
CA VAL A 43 2.23 1.97 6.54
C VAL A 43 3.61 2.60 6.70
N ALA A 44 3.76 3.50 7.67
CA ALA A 44 5.06 4.09 7.99
C ALA A 44 5.91 3.07 8.75
N ILE A 45 7.21 3.01 8.43
CA ILE A 45 8.18 2.10 9.05
C ILE A 45 9.33 2.93 9.58
N ASN A 46 9.70 2.72 10.84
CA ASN A 46 10.88 3.33 11.46
C ASN A 46 11.65 2.28 12.29
N LYS A 47 12.63 2.71 13.10
CA LYS A 47 13.45 1.80 13.93
C LYS A 47 12.63 1.00 14.97
N ALA A 48 11.46 1.48 15.37
CA ALA A 48 10.57 0.79 16.29
C ALA A 48 9.65 -0.23 15.60
N GLY A 49 9.59 -0.21 14.26
CA GLY A 49 8.76 -1.10 13.46
C GLY A 49 7.74 -0.34 12.63
N GLU A 50 6.61 -1.01 12.38
CA GLU A 50 5.50 -0.51 11.59
C GLU A 50 4.54 0.35 12.45
N GLY A 51 4.15 1.50 11.93
CA GLY A 51 3.14 2.37 12.55
C GLY A 51 1.72 1.99 12.13
N GLU A 52 0.76 2.81 12.56
CA GLU A 52 -0.63 2.66 12.13
C GLU A 52 -0.78 2.87 10.61
N PRO A 53 -1.62 2.05 9.94
CA PRO A 53 -1.90 2.25 8.53
C PRO A 53 -2.67 3.55 8.28
N SER A 54 -2.46 4.14 7.11
CA SER A 54 -3.27 5.25 6.62
C SER A 54 -4.72 4.84 6.37
N ASN A 55 -5.56 5.83 6.06
CA ASN A 55 -6.83 5.57 5.39
C ASN A 55 -6.61 4.78 4.08
N GLY A 56 -7.58 3.93 3.75
CA GLY A 56 -7.61 3.22 2.49
C GLY A 56 -8.11 4.13 1.37
N VAL A 57 -7.46 4.09 0.21
CA VAL A 57 -7.88 4.78 -1.02
C VAL A 57 -8.30 3.72 -2.04
N LEU A 58 -9.54 3.80 -2.52
CA LEU A 58 -10.03 2.96 -3.60
C LEU A 58 -9.47 3.48 -4.93
N ALA A 59 -8.89 2.58 -5.72
CA ALA A 59 -8.43 2.87 -7.06
C ALA A 59 -8.86 1.75 -8.01
N VAL A 60 -9.19 2.15 -9.24
CA VAL A 60 -9.54 1.27 -10.35
C VAL A 60 -8.56 1.58 -11.47
N LEU A 61 -7.93 0.54 -12.01
CA LEU A 61 -6.98 0.63 -13.10
C LEU A 61 -7.67 0.46 -14.46
#